data_AF-M7MHE0-F1
#
_entry.id   AF-M7MHE0-F1
#
_cell.length_a   1.000
_cell.length_b   1.000
_cell.length_c   1.000
_cell.angle_alpha   90.00
_cell.angle_beta   90.00
_cell.angle_gamma   90.00
#
_symmetry.space_group_name_H-M   'P 1'
#
loop_
_entity.id
_entity.type
_entity.pdbx_description
1 polymer ?
#
loop_
_entity_poly.entity_id
_entity_poly.type
_entity_poly.pdbx_seq_one_letter_code
_entity_poly.pdbx_strand_id
1 'polypeptide(L)'
;MFCTTALGQSLSGKLIVEGWGKTTTLKSQEPVALFKNFRDGKHKILFRFKNISGREGLVLFQMKTTIIHNGKTIGSSSRNDWPWLPGDMYVPVEAFDFIPLLQKTTVKNKGKLAPGNYEIQLEMKPVKVHSEVISTTFSFKVG
;
A
#
# COMPACT_ATOMS: atom_id res chain seq x y z
N MET A 1 -20.44 15.10 37.50
CA MET A 1 -19.25 14.54 36.82
C MET A 1 -19.76 13.87 35.55
N PHE A 2 -19.68 14.57 34.41
CA PHE A 2 -20.18 14.05 33.14
C PHE A 2 -19.11 13.11 32.56
N CYS A 3 -19.37 11.81 32.56
CA CYS A 3 -18.53 10.83 31.89
C CYS A 3 -18.90 10.86 30.41
N THR A 4 -18.16 11.62 29.61
CA THR A 4 -18.27 11.59 28.16
C THR A 4 -17.67 10.27 27.68
N THR A 5 -18.50 9.25 27.49
CA THR A 5 -18.10 8.06 26.72
C THR A 5 -17.83 8.51 25.30
N ALA A 6 -16.55 8.75 24.97
CA ALA A 6 -16.11 8.84 23.60
C ALA A 6 -16.35 7.45 22.97
N LEU A 7 -17.48 7.30 22.26
CA LEU A 7 -17.68 6.18 21.34
C LEU A 7 -16.65 6.35 20.21
N GLY A 8 -15.42 5.89 20.46
CA GLY A 8 -14.39 5.80 19.46
C GLY A 8 -14.93 4.96 18.32
N GLN A 9 -14.99 5.55 17.12
CA GLN A 9 -15.30 4.79 15.92
C GLN A 9 -14.28 3.64 15.86
N SER A 10 -14.71 2.40 16.04
CA SER A 10 -13.81 1.25 15.94
C SER A 10 -13.80 0.80 14.48
N LEU A 11 -12.64 0.87 13.85
CA LEU A 11 -12.40 0.41 12.48
C LEU A 11 -11.45 -0.77 12.53
N SER A 12 -11.84 -1.88 11.91
CA SER A 12 -10.96 -3.03 11.70
C SER A 12 -10.76 -3.20 10.21
N GLY A 13 -9.52 -3.33 9.78
CA GLY A 13 -9.23 -3.62 8.39
C GLY A 13 -7.92 -4.35 8.19
N LYS A 14 -7.77 -4.87 6.98
CA LYS A 14 -6.64 -5.69 6.55
C LYS A 14 -6.27 -5.32 5.12
N LEU A 15 -4.98 -5.10 4.89
CA LEU A 15 -4.41 -4.89 3.57
C LEU A 15 -3.55 -6.11 3.24
N ILE A 16 -3.70 -6.65 2.02
CA ILE A 16 -3.02 -7.88 1.58
C ILE A 16 -2.58 -7.70 0.13
N VAL A 17 -1.40 -8.22 -0.21
CA VAL A 17 -1.01 -8.42 -1.61
C VAL A 17 -1.14 -9.90 -1.96
N GLU A 18 -2.18 -10.23 -2.71
CA GLU A 18 -2.45 -11.58 -3.19
C GLU A 18 -1.52 -11.97 -4.33
N GLY A 19 -1.19 -13.26 -4.39
CA GLY A 19 -0.30 -13.81 -5.42
C GLY A 19 1.17 -13.42 -5.23
N TRP A 20 1.55 -12.81 -4.11
CA TRP A 20 2.93 -12.45 -3.81
C TRP A 20 3.57 -13.43 -2.82
N GLY A 21 4.68 -14.05 -3.22
CA GLY A 21 5.40 -15.00 -2.38
C GLY A 21 6.37 -14.30 -1.41
N LYS A 22 6.78 -15.01 -0.35
CA LYS A 22 7.79 -14.55 0.63
C LYS A 22 9.16 -14.27 -0.01
N THR A 23 9.45 -14.91 -1.14
CA THR A 23 10.72 -14.76 -1.88
C THR A 23 10.43 -14.64 -3.36
N THR A 24 10.11 -13.43 -3.81
CA THR A 24 9.81 -13.14 -5.22
C THR A 24 11.06 -12.57 -5.90
N THR A 25 11.55 -13.21 -6.96
CA THR A 25 12.61 -12.64 -7.81
C THR A 25 12.00 -12.06 -9.07
N LEU A 26 12.28 -10.79 -9.33
CA LEU A 26 11.81 -10.10 -10.52
C LEU A 26 12.71 -10.48 -11.70
N LYS A 27 12.12 -11.14 -12.72
CA LYS A 27 12.83 -11.51 -13.95
C LYS A 27 13.25 -10.30 -14.79
N SER A 28 12.53 -9.19 -14.67
CA SER A 28 12.84 -7.93 -15.33
C SER A 28 13.28 -6.91 -14.30
N GLN A 29 14.32 -6.14 -14.63
CA GLN A 29 14.80 -5.02 -13.84
C GLN A 29 13.98 -3.74 -14.09
N GLU A 30 13.03 -3.75 -15.02
CA GLU A 30 12.25 -2.56 -15.37
C GLU A 30 11.03 -2.42 -14.43
N PRO A 31 10.84 -1.25 -13.79
CA PRO A 31 9.65 -1.01 -12.94
C PRO A 31 8.32 -1.22 -13.68
N VAL A 32 8.28 -0.94 -14.99
CA VAL A 32 7.06 -1.11 -15.80
C VAL A 32 6.64 -2.57 -15.93
N ALA A 33 7.58 -3.52 -15.89
CA ALA A 33 7.26 -4.94 -15.92
C ALA A 33 6.56 -5.39 -14.63
N LEU A 34 6.98 -4.84 -13.49
CA LEU A 34 6.30 -5.03 -12.21
C LEU A 34 4.86 -4.47 -12.26
N PHE A 35 4.69 -3.25 -12.77
CA PHE A 35 3.37 -2.63 -12.93
C PHE A 35 2.41 -3.48 -13.76
N LYS A 36 2.87 -4.00 -14.90
CA LYS A 36 2.07 -4.89 -15.75
C LYS A 36 1.55 -6.11 -14.99
N ASN A 37 2.36 -6.72 -14.11
CA ASN A 37 1.90 -7.87 -13.34
C ASN A 37 0.73 -7.55 -12.40
N PHE A 38 0.70 -6.35 -11.80
CA PHE A 38 -0.45 -5.91 -11.00
C PHE A 38 -1.65 -5.56 -11.88
N ARG A 39 -1.43 -4.79 -12.96
CA ARG A 39 -2.49 -4.36 -13.88
C ARG A 39 -3.18 -5.53 -14.58
N ASP A 40 -2.42 -6.54 -14.95
CA ASP A 40 -2.92 -7.75 -15.62
C ASP A 40 -3.45 -8.79 -14.60
N GLY A 41 -3.54 -8.44 -13.31
CA GLY A 41 -4.21 -9.22 -12.27
C GLY A 41 -3.43 -10.42 -11.73
N LYS A 42 -2.13 -10.56 -12.07
CA LYS A 42 -1.26 -11.61 -11.50
C LYS A 42 -1.01 -11.40 -10.01
N HIS A 43 -1.00 -10.14 -9.59
CA HIS A 43 -0.98 -9.73 -8.19
C HIS A 43 -2.09 -8.74 -7.95
N LYS A 44 -2.76 -8.83 -6.80
CA LYS A 44 -3.88 -7.97 -6.46
C LYS A 44 -3.68 -7.41 -5.06
N ILE A 45 -4.01 -6.13 -4.88
CA ILE A 45 -4.01 -5.51 -3.56
C ILE A 45 -5.43 -5.57 -3.04
N LEU A 46 -5.66 -6.37 -2.01
CA LEU A 46 -6.96 -6.52 -1.37
C LEU A 46 -7.00 -5.69 -0.11
N PHE A 47 -7.95 -4.76 -0.05
CA PHE A 47 -8.27 -3.99 1.15
C PHE A 47 -9.64 -4.45 1.67
N ARG A 48 -9.65 -4.96 2.90
CA ARG A 48 -10.87 -5.31 3.62
C ARG A 48 -11.01 -4.36 4.79
N PHE A 49 -12.15 -3.69 4.93
CA PHE A 49 -12.41 -2.94 6.14
C PHE A 49 -13.88 -2.97 6.54
N LYS A 50 -14.11 -2.95 7.85
CA LYS A 50 -15.43 -2.91 8.45
C LYS A 50 -15.57 -1.68 9.33
N ASN A 51 -16.72 -1.01 9.23
CA ASN A 51 -17.09 0.02 10.19
C ASN A 51 -17.92 -0.61 11.31
N ILE A 52 -17.30 -0.79 12.47
CA ILE A 52 -17.94 -1.45 13.62
C ILE A 52 -18.95 -0.51 14.30
N SER A 53 -18.91 0.79 13.98
CA SER A 53 -19.79 1.82 14.53
C SER A 53 -21.21 1.82 13.95
N GLY A 54 -21.54 0.89 13.04
CA GLY A 54 -22.87 0.76 12.42
C GLY A 54 -23.27 1.88 11.45
N ARG A 55 -22.42 2.89 11.23
CA ARG A 55 -22.61 3.90 10.18
C ARG A 55 -22.01 3.39 8.88
N GLU A 56 -22.84 3.07 7.90
CA GLU A 56 -22.44 2.75 6.52
C GLU A 56 -22.00 4.01 5.76
N GLY A 57 -21.06 4.75 6.35
CA GLY A 57 -20.53 5.98 5.80
C GLY A 57 -19.21 5.75 5.07
N LEU A 58 -19.00 6.56 4.03
CA LEU A 58 -17.71 6.77 3.41
C LEU A 58 -16.67 7.17 4.47
N VAL A 59 -15.52 6.48 4.46
CA VAL A 59 -14.39 6.75 5.35
C VAL A 59 -13.24 7.28 4.51
N LEU A 60 -12.64 8.37 4.96
CA LEU A 60 -11.46 8.96 4.33
C LEU A 60 -10.20 8.33 4.91
N PHE A 61 -9.30 7.91 4.03
CA PHE A 61 -8.00 7.35 4.39
C PHE A 61 -6.86 8.23 3.89
N GLN A 62 -5.86 8.40 4.75
CA GLN A 62 -4.52 8.73 4.34
C GLN A 62 -3.81 7.45 3.89
N MET A 63 -3.41 7.41 2.63
CA MET A 63 -2.62 6.34 2.04
C MET A 63 -1.16 6.77 2.01
N LYS A 64 -0.24 5.87 2.37
CA LYS A 64 1.20 6.13 2.31
C LYS A 64 1.91 4.93 1.73
N THR A 65 2.93 5.22 0.94
CA THR A 65 3.78 4.22 0.31
C THR A 65 5.22 4.53 0.59
N THR A 66 5.98 3.51 1.00
CA THR A 66 7.41 3.63 1.28
C THR A 66 8.15 2.55 0.51
N ILE A 67 9.22 2.94 -0.17
CA ILE A 67 10.11 2.02 -0.88
C ILE A 67 11.45 1.95 -0.14
N ILE A 68 11.85 0.74 0.19
CA ILE A 68 13.09 0.41 0.88
C ILE A 68 13.94 -0.41 -0.07
N HIS A 69 15.21 -0.07 -0.21
CA HIS A 69 16.21 -0.83 -0.96
C HIS A 69 17.39 -1.14 -0.05
N ASN A 70 17.69 -2.43 0.12
CA ASN A 70 18.74 -2.94 1.01
C ASN A 70 18.66 -2.35 2.44
N GLY A 71 17.44 -2.27 2.98
CA GLY A 71 17.18 -1.73 4.32
C GLY A 71 17.15 -0.19 4.42
N LYS A 72 17.41 0.55 3.34
CA LYS A 72 17.35 2.02 3.32
C LYS A 72 16.14 2.52 2.55
N THR A 73 15.37 3.43 3.13
CA THR A 73 14.29 4.14 2.42
C THR A 73 14.86 4.94 1.25
N ILE A 74 14.37 4.66 0.05
CA ILE A 74 14.77 5.33 -1.21
C ILE A 74 13.67 6.21 -1.80
N GLY A 75 12.46 6.15 -1.26
CA GLY A 75 11.36 7.03 -1.66
C GLY A 75 10.10 6.79 -0.83
N SER A 76 9.25 7.82 -0.76
CA SER A 76 7.91 7.70 -0.20
C SER A 76 6.93 8.65 -0.89
N SER A 77 5.64 8.33 -0.82
CA SER A 77 4.54 9.16 -1.28
C SER A 77 3.36 9.02 -0.32
N SER A 78 2.51 10.04 -0.29
CA SER A 78 1.26 10.01 0.47
C SER A 78 0.13 10.63 -0.34
N ARG A 79 -1.07 10.07 -0.18
CA ARG A 79 -2.33 10.62 -0.68
C ARG A 79 -3.29 10.76 0.49
N ASN A 80 -3.86 11.94 0.66
CA ASN A 80 -4.81 12.20 1.74
C ASN A 80 -6.24 12.13 1.23
N ASP A 81 -7.16 11.97 2.18
CA ASP A 81 -8.60 12.08 1.96
C ASP A 81 -9.15 11.15 0.86
N TRP A 82 -8.58 9.95 0.74
CA TRP A 82 -9.05 8.98 -0.24
C TRP A 82 -10.33 8.29 0.26
N PRO A 83 -11.44 8.37 -0.48
CA PRO A 83 -12.72 7.84 -0.02
C PRO A 83 -12.82 6.33 -0.23
N TRP A 84 -13.28 5.63 0.80
CA TRP A 84 -13.52 4.19 0.75
C TRP A 84 -14.87 3.82 1.40
N LEU A 85 -15.55 2.83 0.82
CA LEU A 85 -16.79 2.25 1.36
C LEU A 85 -16.50 0.94 2.09
N PRO A 86 -17.10 0.68 3.27
CA PRO A 86 -16.87 -0.56 4.00
C PRO A 86 -17.10 -1.80 3.14
N GLY A 87 -16.25 -2.81 3.28
CA GLY A 87 -16.31 -4.04 2.52
C GLY A 87 -14.94 -4.55 2.05
N ASP A 88 -15.00 -5.48 1.11
CA ASP A 88 -13.85 -6.11 0.47
C ASP A 88 -13.66 -5.49 -0.93
N MET A 89 -12.51 -4.87 -1.17
CA MET A 89 -12.23 -4.20 -2.44
C MET A 89 -10.82 -4.46 -2.93
N TYR A 90 -10.70 -4.65 -4.24
CA TYR A 90 -9.42 -4.59 -4.91
C TYR A 90 -9.00 -3.14 -5.13
N VAL A 91 -7.82 -2.79 -4.63
CA VAL A 91 -7.23 -1.46 -4.76
C VAL A 91 -6.38 -1.44 -6.03
N PRO A 92 -6.61 -0.50 -6.95
CA PRO A 92 -5.74 -0.34 -8.11
C PRO A 92 -4.33 0.03 -7.64
N VAL A 93 -3.32 -0.53 -8.31
CA VAL A 93 -1.91 -0.36 -7.94
C VAL A 93 -1.47 1.11 -8.03
N GLU A 94 -2.11 1.87 -8.90
CA GLU A 94 -1.95 3.31 -9.12
C GLU A 94 -2.32 4.15 -7.89
N ALA A 95 -3.16 3.63 -6.98
CA ALA A 95 -3.53 4.33 -5.75
C ALA A 95 -2.34 4.50 -4.79
N PHE A 96 -1.28 3.71 -4.96
CA PHE A 96 -0.14 3.69 -4.06
C PHE A 96 1.14 4.33 -4.63
N ASP A 97 1.17 4.80 -5.87
CA ASP A 97 2.33 5.54 -6.44
C ASP A 97 3.72 4.85 -6.34
N PHE A 98 3.84 3.56 -6.02
CA PHE A 98 5.17 2.95 -5.91
C PHE A 98 5.87 2.82 -7.28
N ILE A 99 5.13 2.69 -8.38
CA ILE A 99 5.74 2.64 -9.72
C ILE A 99 6.45 3.93 -10.09
N PRO A 100 5.82 5.12 -10.02
CA PRO A 100 6.54 6.37 -10.29
C PRO A 100 7.68 6.61 -9.29
N LEU A 101 7.56 6.17 -8.03
CA LEU A 101 8.65 6.22 -7.07
C LEU A 101 9.84 5.34 -7.50
N LEU A 102 9.59 4.08 -7.90
CA LEU A 102 10.62 3.21 -8.45
C LEU A 102 11.27 3.84 -9.69
N GLN A 103 10.50 4.36 -10.63
CA GLN A 103 11.01 4.98 -11.86
C GLN A 103 11.98 6.13 -11.58
N LYS A 104 11.68 7.00 -10.62
CA LYS A 104 12.59 8.08 -10.20
C LYS A 104 13.96 7.56 -9.76
N THR A 105 14.03 6.37 -9.16
CA THR A 105 15.29 5.76 -8.73
C THR A 105 16.09 5.15 -9.89
N THR A 106 15.46 4.90 -11.05
CA THR A 106 16.11 4.26 -12.21
C THR A 106 16.79 5.22 -13.19
N VAL A 107 16.66 6.53 -13.00
CA VAL A 107 17.19 7.56 -13.93
C VAL A 107 18.69 7.37 -14.19
N LYS A 108 19.46 7.05 -13.13
CA LYS A 108 20.91 6.82 -13.23
C LYS A 108 21.28 5.46 -13.84
N ASN A 109 20.33 4.54 -13.96
CA ASN A 109 20.54 3.17 -14.42
C ASN A 109 19.71 2.85 -15.68
N LYS A 110 19.57 3.83 -16.58
CA LYS A 110 18.91 3.67 -17.89
C LYS A 110 17.52 3.02 -17.82
N GLY A 111 16.72 3.37 -16.80
CA GLY A 111 15.36 2.84 -16.63
C GLY A 111 15.27 1.50 -15.90
N LYS A 112 16.40 0.96 -15.41
CA LYS A 112 16.46 -0.31 -14.67
C LYS A 112 16.65 -0.09 -13.18
N LEU A 113 16.06 -0.96 -12.37
CA LEU A 113 16.32 -1.04 -10.94
C LEU A 113 17.74 -1.53 -10.68
N ALA A 114 18.36 -1.03 -9.62
CA ALA A 114 19.65 -1.53 -9.17
C ALA A 114 19.46 -2.95 -8.59
N PRO A 115 20.47 -3.84 -8.67
CA PRO A 115 20.39 -5.13 -8.01
C PRO A 115 20.21 -4.99 -6.49
N GLY A 116 19.59 -5.98 -5.87
CA GLY A 116 19.39 -6.05 -4.42
C GLY A 116 17.97 -6.35 -4.01
N ASN A 117 17.70 -6.16 -2.72
CA ASN A 117 16.42 -6.45 -2.10
C ASN A 117 15.59 -5.18 -2.00
N TYR A 118 14.35 -5.26 -2.46
CA TYR A 118 13.36 -4.19 -2.38
C TYR A 118 12.21 -4.62 -1.48
N GLU A 119 11.72 -3.68 -0.69
CA GLU A 119 10.50 -3.81 0.09
C GLU A 119 9.60 -2.63 -0.24
N ILE A 120 8.33 -2.92 -0.51
CA ILE A 120 7.30 -1.91 -0.73
C ILE A 120 6.30 -2.05 0.41
N GLN A 121 6.27 -1.04 1.25
CA GLN A 121 5.31 -0.91 2.34
C GLN A 121 4.15 -0.03 1.88
N LEU A 122 2.94 -0.57 1.98
CA LEU A 122 1.69 0.11 1.72
C LEU A 122 0.96 0.32 3.04
N GLU A 123 0.48 1.53 3.27
CA GLU A 123 -0.18 1.94 4.51
C GLU A 123 -1.50 2.65 4.21
N MET A 124 -2.50 2.39 5.03
CA MET A 124 -3.81 3.04 5.01
C MET A 124 -4.21 3.39 6.43
N LYS A 125 -4.39 4.69 6.70
CA LYS A 125 -4.80 5.22 7.99
C LYS A 125 -6.09 6.04 7.86
N PRO A 126 -7.18 5.68 8.55
CA PRO A 126 -8.37 6.53 8.65
C PRO A 126 -8.04 7.94 9.16
N VAL A 127 -8.58 8.98 8.51
CA VAL A 127 -8.26 10.39 8.84
C VAL A 127 -8.92 10.86 10.14
N LYS A 128 -10.20 10.50 10.34
CA LYS A 128 -11.04 11.04 11.43
C LYS A 128 -11.15 10.14 12.66
N VAL A 129 -10.50 8.99 12.61
CA VAL A 129 -10.58 7.97 13.65
C VAL A 129 -9.20 7.74 14.22
N HIS A 130 -9.10 7.74 15.55
CA HIS A 130 -7.89 7.31 16.22
C HIS A 130 -7.81 5.78 16.12
N SER A 131 -7.27 5.28 15.01
CA SER A 131 -7.09 3.87 14.75
C SER A 131 -5.63 3.57 14.42
N GLU A 132 -5.29 2.29 14.55
CA GLU A 132 -4.03 1.76 14.06
C GLU A 132 -3.92 1.92 12.54
N VAL A 133 -2.67 1.98 12.07
CA VAL A 133 -2.35 2.00 10.64
C VAL A 133 -2.53 0.58 10.10
N ILE A 134 -3.34 0.44 9.06
CA ILE A 134 -3.49 -0.83 8.34
C ILE A 134 -2.38 -0.87 7.29
N SER A 135 -1.52 -1.88 7.34
CA SER A 135 -0.38 -1.95 6.42
C SER A 135 -0.14 -3.35 5.88
N THR A 136 0.58 -3.40 4.76
CA THR A 136 1.19 -4.62 4.24
C THR A 136 2.54 -4.28 3.64
N THR A 137 3.46 -5.22 3.72
CA THR A 137 4.75 -5.13 3.03
C THR A 137 4.89 -6.31 2.10
N PHE A 138 5.38 -6.05 0.90
CA PHE A 138 5.77 -7.10 -0.03
C PHE A 138 7.17 -6.82 -0.56
N SER A 139 7.93 -7.89 -0.78
CA SER A 139 9.37 -7.79 -1.06
C SER A 139 9.74 -8.55 -2.31
N PHE A 140 10.72 -8.03 -3.04
CA PHE A 140 11.32 -8.74 -4.17
C PHE A 140 12.82 -8.52 -4.26
N LYS A 141 13.49 -9.46 -4.93
CA LYS A 141 14.89 -9.35 -5.30
C LYS A 141 15.04 -9.02 -6.78
N VAL A 142 15.92 -8.09 -7.08
CA VAL A 142 16.43 -7.81 -8.42
C VAL A 142 17.84 -8.40 -8.51
N GLY A 143 18.05 -9.31 -9.47
CA GLY A 143 19.35 -9.92 -9.77
C GLY A 143 20.23 -9.04 -10.62
#